data_AF-A0A7C5JW15-F1
#
_entry.id   AF-A0A7C5JW15-F1
#
_cell.length_a   1.000
_cell.length_b   1.000
_cell.length_c   1.000
_cell.angle_alpha   90.00
_cell.angle_beta   90.00
_cell.angle_gamma   90.00
#
_symmetry.space_group_name_H-M   'P 1'
#
loop_
_entity.id
_entity.type
_entity.pdbx_description
1 polymer ?
#
loop_
_entity_poly.entity_id
_entity_poly.type
_entity_poly.pdbx_seq_one_letter_code
_entity_poly.pdbx_strand_id
1 'polypeptide(L)' 'WIAGAGLDVFEEEPLPKDHPLTKLDNVVLTPHIGASTVEAQERAGIEVAEKVVKILKGE' A
#
# COMPACT_ATOMS: atom_id res chain seq x y z
N TRP A 1 -25.97 -6.57 4.28
CA TRP A 1 -24.92 -6.24 5.26
C TRP A 1 -23.79 -7.23 5.12
N ILE A 2 -22.53 -6.78 5.25
CA ILE A 2 -21.36 -7.66 5.37
C ILE A 2 -21.01 -7.83 6.85
N ALA A 3 -20.34 -8.93 7.20
CA ALA A 3 -19.94 -9.20 8.58
C ALA A 3 -18.75 -8.34 9.04
N GLY A 4 -17.87 -7.92 8.12
CA GLY A 4 -16.68 -7.12 8.41
C GLY A 4 -15.85 -6.83 7.17
N ALA A 5 -14.73 -6.11 7.32
CA ALA A 5 -13.80 -5.78 6.23
C ALA A 5 -12.34 -5.73 6.70
N GLY A 6 -11.41 -6.11 5.83
CA GLY A 6 -9.98 -5.82 5.96
C GLY A 6 -9.58 -4.77 4.93
N LEU A 7 -9.05 -3.63 5.37
CA LEU A 7 -8.73 -2.49 4.51
C LEU A 7 -7.25 -2.14 4.66
N ASP A 8 -6.53 -2.15 3.54
CA ASP A 8 -5.10 -1.77 3.50
C ASP A 8 -4.88 -0.36 2.93
N VAL A 9 -5.85 0.17 2.18
CA VAL A 9 -5.75 1.46 1.48
C VAL A 9 -6.90 2.37 1.86
N PHE A 10 -6.64 3.68 1.81
CA PHE A 10 -7.60 4.72 2.16
C PHE A 10 -7.58 5.84 1.12
N GLU A 11 -8.66 6.63 1.04
CA GLU A 11 -8.70 7.78 0.12
C GLU A 11 -7.70 8.87 0.54
N GLU A 12 -7.60 9.12 1.85
CA GLU A 12 -6.58 9.98 2.46
C GLU A 12 -5.60 9.11 3.27
N GLU A 13 -4.31 9.22 2.97
CA GLU A 13 -3.24 8.50 3.65
C GLU A 13 -2.19 9.46 4.22
N PRO A 14 -1.83 9.37 5.52
CA PRO A 14 -2.29 8.37 6.50
C PRO A 14 -3.76 8.57 6.94
N LEU A 15 -4.43 7.47 7.30
CA LEU A 15 -5.80 7.54 7.79
C LEU A 15 -5.90 8.44 9.03
N PRO A 16 -6.80 9.45 9.07
CA PRO A 16 -6.98 10.30 10.24
C PRO A 16 -7.33 9.51 11.49
N LYS A 17 -6.72 9.86 12.63
CA LYS A 17 -6.89 9.13 13.90
C LYS A 17 -8.34 9.01 14.36
N ASP A 18 -9.17 10.02 14.07
CA ASP A 18 -10.57 10.07 14.49
C ASP A 18 -11.55 9.52 13.44
N HIS A 19 -11.03 8.97 12.33
CA HIS A 19 -11.83 8.46 11.21
C HIS A 19 -12.79 7.34 11.68
N PRO A 20 -14.07 7.30 11.23
CA PRO A 20 -15.06 6.35 11.71
C PRO A 20 -14.63 4.87 11.64
N LEU A 21 -13.85 4.51 10.62
CA LEU A 21 -13.34 3.14 10.43
C LEU A 21 -12.45 2.67 11.58
N THR A 22 -11.74 3.57 12.26
CA THR A 22 -10.88 3.22 13.42
C THR A 22 -11.66 2.80 14.65
N LYS A 23 -12.99 2.98 14.65
CA LYS A 23 -13.88 2.73 15.79
C LYS A 23 -14.76 1.49 15.59
N LEU A 24 -14.62 0.78 14.46
CA LEU A 24 -15.44 -0.38 14.13
C LEU A 24 -14.75 -1.67 14.57
N ASP A 25 -15.39 -2.42 15.47
CA ASP A 25 -14.84 -3.68 16.00
C ASP A 25 -14.73 -4.79 14.94
N ASN A 26 -15.49 -4.68 13.85
CA ASN A 26 -15.52 -5.66 12.76
C ASN A 26 -14.68 -5.24 11.54
N VAL A 27 -13.78 -4.27 11.71
CA VAL A 27 -12.88 -3.81 10.65
C VAL A 27 -11.43 -3.91 11.11
N VAL A 28 -10.60 -4.51 10.26
CA VAL A 28 -9.14 -4.55 10.44
C VAL A 28 -8.53 -3.58 9.44
N LEU A 29 -7.66 -2.70 9.94
CA LEU A 29 -6.98 -1.67 9.15
C LEU A 29 -5.48 -1.99 9.12
N THR A 30 -4.87 -1.91 7.94
CA THR A 30 -3.41 -1.98 7.77
C THR A 30 -2.91 -0.70 7.09
N PRO A 31 -1.73 -0.18 7.46
CA PRO A 31 -1.26 1.12 6.97
C PRO A 31 -0.57 1.01 5.59
N HIS A 32 -1.30 0.59 4.56
CA HIS A 32 -0.80 0.41 3.18
C HIS A 32 0.47 -0.43 3.10
N ILE A 33 0.39 -1.64 3.66
CA ILE A 33 1.51 -2.60 3.74
C ILE A 33 1.23 -3.93 3.04
N GLY A 34 0.10 -4.07 2.33
CA GLY A 34 -0.29 -5.29 1.65
C GLY A 34 0.72 -5.76 0.60
N ALA A 35 1.48 -4.83 0.00
CA ALA A 35 2.54 -5.10 -0.96
C ALA A 35 3.97 -4.93 -0.40
N SER A 36 4.11 -4.75 0.91
CA SER A 36 5.39 -4.41 1.55
C SER A 36 6.20 -5.64 1.99
N THR A 37 6.10 -6.76 1.26
CA THR A 37 6.97 -7.92 1.48
C THR A 37 8.39 -7.66 0.98
N VAL A 38 9.37 -8.37 1.53
CA VAL A 38 10.79 -8.23 1.13
C VAL A 38 10.96 -8.47 -0.37
N GLU A 39 10.34 -9.52 -0.90
CA GLU A 39 10.41 -9.92 -2.31
C GLU A 39 9.70 -8.93 -3.25
N ALA A 40 8.61 -8.31 -2.78
CA ALA A 40 7.90 -7.29 -3.56
C ALA A 40 8.72 -5.99 -3.64
N GLN A 41 9.31 -5.57 -2.53
CA GLN A 41 10.17 -4.39 -2.49
C GLN A 41 11.45 -4.58 -3.31
N GLU A 42 12.07 -5.75 -3.27
CA GLU A 42 13.24 -6.07 -4.10
C GLU A 42 12.90 -5.97 -5.60
N ARG A 43 11.80 -6.60 -6.04
CA ARG A 43 11.36 -6.54 -7.44
C ARG A 43 11.04 -5.13 -7.90
N ALA A 44 10.31 -4.36 -7.08
CA ALA A 44 10.00 -2.97 -7.38
C ALA A 44 11.27 -2.12 -7.51
N GLY A 45 12.25 -2.33 -6.62
CA GLY A 45 13.54 -1.66 -6.68
C GLY A 45 14.32 -1.95 -7.97
N ILE A 46 14.39 -3.23 -8.38
CA ILE A 46 15.03 -3.64 -9.63
C ILE A 46 14.33 -3.02 -10.83
N GLU A 47 13.00 -3.10 -10.90
CA GLU A 47 12.22 -2.57 -12.03
C GLU A 47 12.42 -1.05 -12.19
N VAL A 48 12.43 -0.29 -11.08
CA VAL A 48 12.71 1.15 -11.11
C VAL A 48 14.13 1.42 -11.60
N ALA A 49 15.13 0.69 -11.09
CA ALA A 49 16.52 0.86 -11.51
C ALA A 49 16.70 0.57 -13.01
N GLU A 50 16.10 -0.49 -13.53
CA GLU A 50 16.12 -0.83 -14.96
C GLU A 50 15.49 0.26 -15.82
N LYS A 51 14.33 0.81 -15.41
CA LYS A 51 13.67 1.91 -16.13
C LYS A 51 14.53 3.16 -16.15
N VAL A 52 15.17 3.52 -15.05
CA VAL A 52 16.10 4.66 -14.98
C VAL A 52 17.26 4.47 -15.96
N VAL A 53 17.86 3.27 -15.98
CA VAL A 53 18.97 2.97 -16.92
C VAL A 53 18.52 3.09 -18.38
N LYS A 54 17.33 2.59 -18.73
CA LYS A 54 16.78 2.68 -20.10
C LYS A 54 16.60 4.14 -20.53
N ILE A 55 15.97 4.95 -19.68
CA ILE A 55 15.76 6.38 -19.95
C ILE A 55 17.10 7.10 -20.18
N LEU A 56 18.12 6.82 -19.36
CA LEU A 56 19.45 7.43 -19.50
C LEU A 56 20.18 7.00 -20.78
N LYS A 57 19.83 5.84 -21.35
CA LYS A 57 20.34 5.36 -22.65
C LYS A 57 19.52 5.86 -23.84
N GLY A 58 18.40 6.53 -23.61
CA GLY A 58 17.47 6.95 -24.65
C GLY A 58 16.61 5.82 -25.23
N GLU A 59 16.43 4.73 -24.45
CA GLU A 59 15.53 3.60 -24.76
C GLU A 59 14.13 3.80 -24.18
#